data_AF-A0A371M124-F1
#
_entry.id   AF-A0A371M124-F1
#
_cell.length_a   1.000
_cell.length_b   1.000
_cell.length_c   1.000
_cell.angle_alpha   90.00
_cell.angle_beta   90.00
_cell.angle_gamma   90.00
#
_symmetry.space_group_name_H-M   'P 1'
#
loop_
_entity.id
_entity.type
_entity.pdbx_description
1 polymer ?
#
loop_
_entity_poly.entity_id
_entity_poly.type
_entity_poly.pdbx_seq_one_letter_code
_entity_poly.pdbx_strand_id
1 'polypeptide(L)'
;MVETETYTIEGPDGDTEALELPAGLVDIFSEQGEDPTDVVADVVVQAFAQQAHVVAHHSEGGAPADIAEINEKMEELFEERFGVPLSDALGHSH
;
A
#
# COMPACT_ATOMS: atom_id res chain seq x y z
N MET A 1 -23.69 7.63 14.99
CA MET A 1 -22.79 6.72 14.25
C MET A 1 -21.98 7.58 13.31
N VAL A 2 -20.74 7.23 13.02
CA VAL A 2 -19.94 7.94 12.01
C VAL A 2 -20.46 7.50 10.63
N GLU A 3 -20.59 8.44 9.69
CA GLU A 3 -20.99 8.14 8.30
C GLU A 3 -19.84 7.45 7.55
N THR A 4 -20.12 6.85 6.40
CA THR A 4 -19.13 6.18 5.54
C THR A 4 -19.10 6.81 4.15
N GLU A 5 -17.93 6.71 3.51
CA GLU A 5 -17.69 7.04 2.12
C GLU A 5 -17.29 5.78 1.37
N THR A 6 -17.79 5.62 0.15
CA THR A 6 -17.54 4.43 -0.67
C THR A 6 -16.51 4.73 -1.75
N TYR A 7 -15.50 3.87 -1.84
CA TYR A 7 -14.54 3.84 -2.93
C TYR A 7 -14.73 2.55 -3.73
N THR A 8 -14.46 2.62 -5.03
CA THR A 8 -14.53 1.45 -5.91
C THR A 8 -13.14 1.15 -6.45
N ILE A 9 -12.73 -0.11 -6.33
CA ILE A 9 -11.54 -0.65 -6.97
C ILE A 9 -11.98 -1.39 -8.23
N GLU A 10 -11.36 -1.09 -9.37
CA GLU A 10 -11.52 -1.84 -10.62
C GLU A 10 -10.29 -2.72 -10.84
N GLY A 11 -10.52 -4.03 -10.95
CA GLY A 11 -9.50 -5.01 -11.28
C GLY A 11 -9.13 -5.01 -12.76
N PRO A 12 -8.01 -5.64 -13.14
CA PRO A 12 -7.51 -5.63 -14.51
C PRO A 12 -8.43 -6.31 -15.53
N ASP A 13 -9.30 -7.21 -15.07
CA ASP A 13 -10.30 -7.91 -15.89
C ASP A 13 -11.66 -7.17 -15.92
N GLY A 14 -11.76 -6.00 -15.29
CA GLY A 14 -12.96 -5.15 -15.25
C GLY A 14 -13.94 -5.50 -14.11
N ASP A 15 -13.61 -6.48 -13.26
CA ASP A 15 -14.35 -6.74 -12.03
C ASP A 15 -14.20 -5.55 -11.06
N THR A 16 -15.25 -5.25 -10.30
CA THR A 16 -15.23 -4.13 -9.34
C THR A 16 -15.54 -4.61 -7.93
N GLU A 17 -14.87 -4.00 -6.95
CA GLU A 17 -15.11 -4.22 -5.53
C GLU A 17 -15.31 -2.86 -4.84
N ALA A 18 -16.27 -2.78 -3.93
CA ALA A 18 -16.56 -1.57 -3.18
C ALA A 18 -15.99 -1.69 -1.77
N LEU A 19 -15.31 -0.65 -1.29
CA LEU A 19 -14.91 -0.53 0.10
C LEU A 19 -15.56 0.68 0.76
N GLU A 20 -15.90 0.54 2.03
CA GLU A 20 -16.41 1.64 2.86
C GLU A 20 -15.33 2.07 3.85
N LEU A 21 -15.06 3.37 3.87
CA LEU A 21 -14.20 4.01 4.86
C LEU A 21 -15.03 4.98 5.71
N PRO A 22 -14.72 5.18 6.99
CA PRO A 22 -15.34 6.24 7.79
C PRO A 22 -15.17 7.60 7.11
N ALA A 23 -16.24 8.37 7.02
CA ALA A 23 -16.23 9.69 6.41
C ALA A 23 -15.20 10.60 7.10
N GLY A 24 -14.36 11.26 6.31
CA GLY A 24 -13.29 12.12 6.80
C GLY A 24 -12.04 11.38 7.31
N LEU A 25 -11.96 10.05 7.23
CA LEU A 25 -10.72 9.32 7.53
C LEU A 25 -9.62 9.69 6.54
N VAL A 26 -9.96 9.76 5.25
CA VAL A 26 -9.01 10.09 4.18
C VAL A 26 -8.47 11.51 4.33
N ASP A 27 -9.33 12.45 4.75
CA ASP A 27 -8.96 13.84 5.02
C ASP A 27 -7.92 14.01 6.14
N ILE A 28 -7.79 13.02 7.03
CA ILE A 28 -6.76 13.05 8.10
C ILE A 28 -5.37 12.82 7.51
N PHE A 29 -5.29 12.03 6.44
CA PHE A 29 -4.03 11.66 5.79
C PHE A 29 -3.71 12.51 4.57
N SER A 30 -4.68 13.28 4.05
CA SER A 30 -4.49 14.11 2.86
C SER A 30 -3.72 15.39 3.13
N GLU A 31 -2.91 15.78 2.14
CA GLU A 31 -2.31 17.10 2.07
C GLU A 31 -3.22 18.10 1.32
N GLN A 32 -2.93 19.40 1.47
CA GLN A 32 -3.76 20.44 0.85
C GLN A 32 -3.72 20.34 -0.68
N GLY A 33 -4.87 20.02 -1.28
CA GLY A 33 -5.01 19.90 -2.74
C GLY A 33 -4.75 18.50 -3.29
N GLU A 34 -4.56 17.51 -2.42
CA GLU A 34 -4.44 16.11 -2.80
C GLU A 34 -5.83 15.48 -3.04
N ASP A 35 -5.94 14.65 -4.09
CA ASP A 35 -7.17 13.94 -4.40
C ASP A 35 -7.37 12.78 -3.40
N PRO A 36 -8.56 12.63 -2.76
CA PRO A 36 -8.81 11.57 -1.78
C PRO A 36 -8.56 10.15 -2.31
N THR A 37 -8.74 9.92 -3.60
CA THR A 37 -8.46 8.63 -4.24
C THR A 37 -6.96 8.31 -4.29
N ASP A 38 -6.11 9.33 -4.40
CA ASP A 38 -4.65 9.16 -4.40
C ASP A 38 -4.18 8.74 -3.01
N VAL A 39 -4.73 9.34 -1.95
CA VAL A 39 -4.46 8.95 -0.55
C VAL A 39 -4.87 7.51 -0.28
N VAL A 40 -6.04 7.09 -0.76
CA VAL A 40 -6.47 5.69 -0.63
C VAL A 40 -5.52 4.75 -1.37
N ALA A 41 -5.11 5.11 -2.59
CA ALA A 41 -4.15 4.33 -3.35
C ALA A 41 -2.77 4.26 -2.65
N ASP A 42 -2.31 5.35 -2.06
CA ASP A 42 -1.07 5.41 -1.29
C ASP A 42 -1.09 4.43 -0.12
N VAL A 43 -2.17 4.44 0.67
CA VAL A 43 -2.34 3.52 1.79
C VAL A 43 -2.33 2.06 1.33
N VAL A 44 -2.94 1.78 0.17
CA VAL A 44 -2.92 0.42 -0.43
C VAL A 44 -1.50 0.00 -0.79
N VAL A 45 -0.74 0.86 -1.48
CA VAL A 45 0.67 0.57 -1.84
C VAL A 45 1.52 0.37 -0.58
N GLN A 46 1.38 1.25 0.42
CA GLN A 46 2.10 1.14 1.69
C GLN A 46 1.81 -0.19 2.41
N ALA A 47 0.54 -0.59 2.48
CA ALA A 47 0.14 -1.83 3.13
C ALA A 47 0.68 -3.07 2.41
N PHE A 48 0.61 -3.12 1.07
CA PHE A 48 1.15 -4.25 0.31
C PHE A 48 2.68 -4.31 0.35
N ALA A 49 3.37 -3.17 0.30
CA ALA A 49 4.83 -3.11 0.45
C ALA A 49 5.28 -3.65 1.81
N GLN A 50 4.62 -3.23 2.90
CA GLN A 50 4.88 -3.75 4.24
C GLN A 50 4.63 -5.27 4.33
N GLN A 51 3.52 -5.75 3.78
CA GLN A 51 3.19 -7.18 3.80
C GLN A 51 4.17 -8.01 2.98
N ALA A 52 4.54 -7.56 1.77
CA ALA A 52 5.53 -8.24 0.94
C ALA A 52 6.87 -8.36 1.67
N HIS A 53 7.32 -7.27 2.31
CA HIS A 53 8.56 -7.25 3.07
C HIS A 53 8.56 -8.21 4.25
N VAL A 54 7.46 -8.24 5.02
CA VAL A 54 7.28 -9.19 6.13
C VAL A 54 7.34 -10.63 5.63
N VAL A 55 6.63 -10.96 4.55
CA VAL A 55 6.63 -12.32 4.01
C VAL A 55 8.01 -12.70 3.45
N ALA A 56 8.72 -11.78 2.80
CA ALA A 56 10.03 -12.03 2.23
C ALA A 56 11.15 -12.22 3.29
N HIS A 57 11.14 -11.40 4.34
CA HIS A 57 12.26 -11.33 5.28
C HIS A 57 11.98 -11.93 6.66
N HIS A 58 10.72 -12.11 7.04
CA HIS A 58 10.33 -12.60 8.36
C HIS A 58 9.61 -13.95 8.33
N SER A 59 9.57 -14.63 7.19
CA SER A 59 9.11 -16.02 7.10
C SER A 59 10.14 -16.97 7.72
N GLU A 60 9.71 -17.84 8.64
CA GLU A 60 10.55 -18.90 9.19
C GLU A 60 11.01 -19.86 8.08
N GLY A 61 12.34 -19.95 7.87
CA GLY A 61 12.94 -20.78 6.84
C GLY A 61 13.41 -20.03 5.58
N GLY A 62 13.20 -18.71 5.53
CA GLY A 62 13.54 -17.88 4.37
C GLY A 62 12.47 -17.95 3.28
N ALA A 63 12.34 -16.87 2.52
CA ALA A 63 11.36 -16.80 1.44
C ALA A 63 11.80 -17.63 0.22
N PRO A 64 10.87 -18.33 -0.45
CA PRO A 64 11.15 -18.89 -1.76
C PRO A 64 11.46 -17.78 -2.79
N ALA A 65 12.15 -18.14 -3.88
CA ALA A 65 12.71 -17.15 -4.82
C ALA A 65 11.64 -16.25 -5.48
N ASP A 66 10.45 -16.79 -5.73
CA ASP A 66 9.31 -16.04 -6.28
C ASP A 66 8.83 -14.95 -5.32
N ILE A 67 8.78 -15.22 -4.02
CA ILE A 67 8.42 -14.23 -2.99
C ILE A 67 9.49 -13.13 -2.89
N ALA A 68 10.77 -13.48 -3.03
CA ALA A 68 11.84 -12.49 -3.03
C ALA A 68 11.74 -11.54 -4.24
N GLU A 69 11.49 -12.08 -5.45
CA GLU A 69 11.29 -11.27 -6.66
C GLU A 69 10.03 -10.39 -6.57
N ILE A 70 8.94 -10.90 -5.98
CA ILE A 70 7.72 -10.11 -5.74
C ILE A 70 8.01 -8.94 -4.78
N ASN A 71 8.76 -9.19 -3.70
CA ASN A 71 9.13 -8.15 -2.76
C ASN A 71 10.03 -7.09 -3.40
N GLU A 72 11.06 -7.49 -4.14
CA GLU A 72 11.93 -6.57 -4.89
C GLU A 72 11.10 -5.67 -5.81
N LYS A 73 10.14 -6.26 -6.56
CA LYS A 73 9.29 -5.46 -7.43
C LYS A 73 8.38 -4.50 -6.67
N MET A 74 7.87 -4.91 -5.51
CA MET A 74 7.04 -4.06 -4.67
C MET A 74 7.84 -2.90 -4.04
N GLU A 75 9.11 -3.14 -3.67
CA GLU A 75 10.03 -2.10 -3.19
C GLU A 75 10.31 -1.05 -4.27
N GLU A 76 10.53 -1.46 -5.53
CA GLU A 76 10.65 -0.54 -6.66
C GLU A 76 9.40 0.34 -6.85
N LEU A 77 8.21 -0.26 -6.84
CA LEU A 77 6.94 0.46 -7.00
C LEU A 77 6.68 1.44 -5.85
N PHE A 78 7.07 1.05 -4.63
CA PHE A 78 7.00 1.93 -3.48
C PHE A 78 7.93 3.13 -3.64
N GLU A 79 9.19 2.91 -4.01
CA GLU A 79 10.16 3.99 -4.20
C GLU A 79 9.77 4.93 -5.34
N GLU A 80 9.27 4.41 -6.46
CA GLU A 80 8.74 5.23 -7.57
C GLU A 80 7.58 6.13 -7.11
N ARG A 81 6.70 5.61 -6.26
CA ARG A 81 5.51 6.33 -5.79
C ARG A 81 5.83 7.38 -4.72
N PHE A 82 6.66 7.04 -3.73
CA PHE A 82 6.90 7.89 -2.56
C PHE A 82 8.24 8.64 -2.60
N GLY A 83 9.10 8.35 -3.57
CA GLY A 83 10.41 8.99 -3.73
C GLY A 83 11.41 8.65 -2.62
N VAL A 84 11.12 7.63 -1.81
CA VAL A 84 11.99 7.15 -0.73
C VAL A 84 12.01 5.61 -0.73
N PRO A 85 13.16 4.97 -0.43
CA PRO A 85 13.23 3.53 -0.30
C PRO A 85 12.30 3.00 0.80
N LEU A 86 11.74 1.80 0.61
CA LEU A 86 10.91 1.16 1.64
C LEU A 86 11.68 0.94 2.95
N SER A 87 12.95 0.55 2.86
CA SER A 87 13.84 0.36 4.02
C SER A 87 13.94 1.62 4.89
N ASP A 88 14.08 2.79 4.26
CA ASP A 88 14.12 4.08 4.93
C ASP A 88 12.77 4.42 5.57
N ALA A 89 11.66 4.15 4.86
CA ALA A 89 10.30 4.38 5.36
C ALA A 89 9.95 3.49 6.57
N LEU A 90 10.45 2.25 6.62
CA LEU A 90 10.27 1.33 7.75
C LEU A 90 11.19 1.64 8.93
N GLY A 91 12.15 2.57 8.78
CA GLY A 91 13.16 2.84 9.79
C GLY A 91 14.14 1.70 10.01
N HIS A 92 14.25 0.78 9.04
CA HIS A 92 15.15 -0.36 9.07
C HIS A 92 16.29 -0.15 8.08
N SER A 93 17.49 0.15 8.59
CA SER A 93 18.71 -0.08 7.83
C SER A 93 18.98 -1.60 7.87
N HIS A 94 18.64 -2.32 6.79
CA HIS A 94 19.13 -3.69 6.60
C HIS A 94 20.60 -3.68 6.18
#